data_AF-A0A349HSI1-F1
#
_entry.id   AF-A0A349HSI1-F1
#
_cell.length_a   1.000
_cell.length_b   1.000
_cell.length_c   1.000
_cell.angle_alpha   90.00
_cell.angle_beta   90.00
_cell.angle_gamma   90.00
#
_symmetry.space_group_name_H-M   'P 1'
#
loop_
_entity.id
_entity.type
_entity.pdbx_description
1 polymer ?
#
loop_
_entity_poly.entity_id
_entity_poly.type
_entity_poly.pdbx_seq_one_letter_code
_entity_poly.pdbx_strand_id
1 'polypeptide(L)'
;MINNKQKKENNIKLYTYIIFLALTAIKLMHYLFNNYTISDYVLLIVFSILTAIAETFLILLPKIGGVSVSFALTFSAILLTNPLTVSIISAIGMILRCPYV
;
A
#
# COMPACT_ATOMS: atom_id res chain seq x y z
N MET A 1 40.95 -6.83 2.97
CA MET A 1 40.47 -5.76 2.07
C MET A 1 39.44 -6.38 1.12
N ILE A 2 38.16 -6.37 1.50
CA ILE A 2 37.08 -7.03 0.75
C ILE A 2 36.66 -6.11 -0.40
N ASN A 3 37.02 -6.50 -1.62
CA ASN A 3 36.76 -5.75 -2.84
C ASN A 3 35.30 -5.97 -3.29
N ASN A 4 34.35 -5.26 -2.67
CA ASN A 4 32.96 -5.20 -3.13
C ASN A 4 32.87 -4.32 -4.38
N LYS A 5 33.32 -4.84 -5.52
CA LYS A 5 32.91 -4.30 -6.82
C LYS A 5 31.43 -4.62 -7.00
N GLN A 6 30.55 -3.71 -6.55
CA GLN A 6 29.15 -3.72 -6.94
C GLN A 6 29.08 -3.57 -8.46
N LYS A 7 28.87 -4.71 -9.13
CA LYS A 7 28.66 -4.80 -10.56
C LYS A 7 27.39 -4.00 -10.87
N LYS A 8 27.55 -2.84 -11.52
CA LYS A 8 26.47 -2.00 -12.05
C LYS A 8 25.82 -2.74 -13.23
N GLU A 9 25.09 -3.81 -12.95
CA GLU A 9 24.23 -4.44 -13.95
C GLU A 9 23.10 -3.47 -14.29
N ASN A 10 22.84 -3.29 -15.58
CA ASN A 10 21.92 -2.28 -16.10
C ASN A 10 20.51 -2.44 -15.49
N ASN A 11 20.14 -1.53 -14.59
CA ASN A 11 18.83 -1.43 -13.94
C ASN A 11 17.67 -1.12 -14.92
N ILE A 12 17.93 -1.04 -16.23
CA ILE A 12 16.94 -0.74 -17.29
C ILE A 12 15.74 -1.70 -17.22
N LYS A 13 15.97 -2.98 -16.91
CA LYS A 13 14.89 -3.97 -16.73
C LYS A 13 13.98 -3.62 -15.54
N LEU A 14 14.56 -3.20 -14.41
CA LEU A 14 13.81 -2.80 -13.21
C LEU A 14 13.01 -1.51 -13.45
N TYR A 15 13.62 -0.51 -14.07
CA TYR A 15 12.92 0.74 -14.40
C TYR A 15 11.75 0.49 -15.35
N THR A 16 11.96 -0.31 -16.39
CA THR A 16 10.88 -0.68 -17.33
C THR A 16 9.73 -1.38 -16.62
N TYR A 17 10.05 -2.30 -15.70
CA TYR A 17 9.05 -2.99 -14.88
C TYR A 17 8.25 -2.03 -14.00
N ILE A 18 8.92 -1.14 -13.27
CA ILE A 18 8.25 -0.16 -12.38
C ILE A 18 7.33 0.77 -13.18
N ILE A 19 7.78 1.23 -14.35
CA ILE A 19 6.97 2.08 -15.23
C ILE A 19 5.72 1.33 -15.73
N PHE A 20 5.88 0.08 -16.17
CA PHE A 20 4.75 -0.74 -16.63
C PHE A 20 3.74 -1.01 -15.50
N LEU A 21 4.24 -1.29 -14.29
CA LEU A 21 3.42 -1.48 -13.09
C LEU A 21 2.64 -0.20 -12.75
N ALA A 22 3.31 0.96 -12.77
CA ALA A 22 2.67 2.24 -12.50
C ALA A 22 1.57 2.57 -13.53
N LEU A 23 1.82 2.34 -14.82
CA LEU A 23 0.81 2.51 -15.86
C LEU A 23 -0.42 1.61 -15.65
N THR A 24 -0.18 0.36 -15.24
CA THR A 24 -1.26 -0.59 -14.93
C THR A 24 -2.07 -0.12 -13.72
N ALA A 25 -1.40 0.35 -12.67
CA ALA A 25 -2.04 0.90 -11.48
C ALA A 25 -2.91 2.14 -11.81
N ILE A 26 -2.42 3.03 -12.68
CA ILE A 26 -3.19 4.22 -13.12
C ILE A 26 -4.45 3.78 -13.88
N LYS A 27 -4.35 2.81 -14.79
CA LYS A 27 -5.52 2.28 -15.52
C LYS A 27 -6.54 1.66 -14.57
N LEU A 28 -6.07 0.90 -13.58
CA LEU A 28 -6.92 0.30 -12.57
C LEU A 28 -7.64 1.38 -11.74
N MET A 29 -6.93 2.39 -11.25
CA MET A 29 -7.53 3.50 -10.50
C MET A 29 -8.58 4.26 -11.34
N HIS A 30 -8.29 4.54 -12.61
CA HIS A 30 -9.25 5.17 -13.51
C HIS A 30 -10.52 4.32 -13.67
N TYR A 31 -10.38 3.00 -13.81
CA TYR A 31 -11.53 2.09 -13.82
C TYR A 31 -12.33 2.16 -12.51
N LEU A 32 -11.67 2.16 -11.35
CA LEU A 32 -12.35 2.23 -10.06
C LEU A 32 -13.12 3.55 -9.88
N PHE A 33 -12.54 4.69 -10.27
CA PHE A 33 -13.21 5.99 -10.18
C PHE A 33 -14.45 6.10 -11.07
N ASN A 34 -14.45 5.45 -12.24
CA ASN A 34 -15.59 5.52 -13.16
C ASN A 34 -16.73 4.57 -12.78
N ASN A 35 -16.44 3.48 -12.07
CA ASN A 35 -17.43 2.44 -11.75
C ASN A 35 -17.95 2.49 -10.32
N TYR A 36 -17.22 3.11 -9.40
CA TYR A 36 -17.57 3.14 -7.98
C TYR A 36 -17.63 4.56 -7.46
N THR A 37 -18.63 4.82 -6.62
CA THR A 37 -18.76 6.06 -5.86
C THR A 37 -18.37 5.82 -4.39
N ILE A 38 -17.90 6.88 -3.74
CA ILE A 38 -17.62 6.85 -2.31
C ILE A 38 -18.97 6.97 -1.60
N SER A 39 -19.37 5.89 -0.91
CA SER A 39 -20.65 5.81 -0.20
C SER A 39 -20.63 6.60 1.11
N ASP A 40 -19.54 6.48 1.88
CA ASP A 40 -19.42 7.10 3.21
C ASP A 40 -18.03 7.70 3.43
N TYR A 41 -17.99 9.04 3.50
CA TYR A 41 -16.77 9.80 3.73
C TYR A 41 -16.30 9.75 5.18
N VAL A 42 -17.20 9.55 6.15
CA VAL A 42 -16.84 9.42 7.56
C VAL A 42 -16.02 8.15 7.76
N LEU A 43 -16.51 7.05 7.18
CA LEU A 43 -15.85 5.76 7.27
C LEU A 43 -14.50 5.77 6.53
N LEU A 44 -14.40 6.48 5.40
CA LEU A 44 -13.12 6.71 4.70
C LEU A 44 -12.09 7.37 5.64
N ILE A 45 -12.46 8.47 6.31
CA ILE A 45 -11.54 9.21 7.17
C ILE A 45 -11.10 8.36 8.37
N VAL A 46 -12.06 7.72 9.05
CA VAL A 46 -11.79 6.89 10.22
C VAL A 46 -10.84 5.74 9.88
N PHE A 47 -11.13 5.00 8.81
CA PHE A 47 -10.28 3.89 8.40
C PHE A 47 -8.92 4.36 7.86
N SER A 48 -8.83 5.54 7.25
CA SER A 48 -7.55 6.09 6.79
C SER A 48 -6.61 6.40 7.96
N ILE A 49 -7.13 7.07 9.00
CA ILE A 49 -6.38 7.35 10.23
C ILE A 49 -5.99 6.04 10.92
N LEU A 50 -6.94 5.12 11.08
CA LEU A 50 -6.70 3.85 11.75
C LEU A 50 -5.67 2.99 11.00
N THR A 51 -5.71 3.00 9.66
CA THR A 51 -4.73 2.32 8.81
C THR A 51 -3.34 2.95 8.95
N ALA A 52 -3.23 4.27 8.95
CA ALA A 52 -1.94 4.95 9.15
C ALA A 52 -1.30 4.59 10.51
N ILE A 53 -2.12 4.52 11.57
CA ILE A 53 -1.68 4.07 12.89
C ILE A 53 -1.28 2.59 12.85
N ALA A 54 -2.08 1.73 12.22
CA ALA A 54 -1.80 0.30 12.13
C ALA A 54 -0.53 -0.03 11.33
N GLU A 55 -0.22 0.75 10.29
CA GLU A 55 1.01 0.64 9.51
C GLU A 55 2.28 1.07 10.29
N THR A 56 2.10 1.82 11.38
CA THR A 56 3.18 2.15 12.32
C THR A 56 3.59 0.93 13.15
N PHE A 57 2.62 0.07 13.50
CA PHE A 57 2.84 -1.13 14.30
C PHE A 57 3.18 -2.33 13.42
N LEU A 58 4.47 -2.51 13.15
CA LEU A 58 4.98 -3.73 12.55
C LEU A 58 5.21 -4.80 13.61
N ILE A 59 4.47 -5.90 13.54
CA ILE A 59 4.73 -7.06 14.40
C ILE A 59 5.82 -7.90 13.73
N LEU A 60 7.03 -7.83 14.27
CA LEU A 60 8.17 -8.65 13.82
C LEU A 60 7.90 -10.13 14.11
N LEU A 61 8.07 -10.97 13.08
CA LEU A 61 7.99 -12.42 13.23
C LEU A 61 9.33 -12.99 13.74
N PRO A 62 9.33 -14.11 14.48
CA PRO A 62 10.54 -14.70 15.09
C PRO A 62 11.60 -15.20 14.08
N LYS A 63 11.32 -15.15 12.78
CA LYS A 63 12.27 -15.46 11.70
C LYS A 63 12.61 -14.20 10.91
N ILE A 64 11.89 -13.98 9.81
CA ILE A 64 12.13 -12.91 8.84
C ILE A 64 10.77 -12.35 8.43
N GLY A 65 10.66 -11.03 8.37
CA GLY A 65 9.45 -10.33 7.97
C GLY A 65 8.65 -9.78 9.15
N GLY A 66 7.80 -8.80 8.86
CA GLY A 66 6.83 -8.27 9.81
C GLY A 66 5.44 -8.34 9.21
N VAL A 67 4.45 -8.64 10.04
CA VAL A 67 3.05 -8.60 9.64
C VAL A 67 2.52 -7.21 9.93
N SER A 68 1.90 -6.58 8.93
CA SER A 68 1.21 -5.31 9.13
C SER A 68 -0.17 -5.54 9.71
N VAL A 69 -0.49 -4.82 10.78
CA VAL A 69 -1.81 -4.85 11.42
C VAL A 69 -2.88 -4.28 10.48
N SER A 70 -2.49 -3.45 9.50
CA SER A 70 -3.37 -2.84 8.51
C SER A 70 -4.11 -3.84 7.62
N PHE A 71 -3.63 -5.09 7.53
CA PHE A 71 -4.28 -6.12 6.71
C PHE A 71 -5.72 -6.39 7.18
N ALA A 72 -5.94 -6.52 8.49
CA ALA A 72 -7.27 -6.75 9.05
C ALA A 72 -8.20 -5.54 8.81
N LEU A 73 -7.66 -4.32 8.88
CA LEU A 73 -8.41 -3.10 8.61
C LEU A 73 -8.79 -2.99 7.14
N THR A 74 -7.88 -3.32 6.23
CA THR A 74 -8.13 -3.35 4.79
C THR A 74 -9.22 -4.37 4.46
N PHE A 75 -9.15 -5.56 5.06
CA PHE A 75 -10.18 -6.59 4.88
C PHE A 75 -11.55 -6.13 5.39
N SER A 76 -11.60 -5.53 6.58
CA SER A 76 -12.84 -4.96 7.14
C SER A 76 -13.40 -3.85 6.24
N ALA A 77 -12.54 -2.96 5.72
CA ALA A 77 -12.94 -1.90 4.82
C ALA A 77 -13.52 -2.45 3.50
N ILE A 78 -13.01 -3.57 2.97
CA ILE A 78 -13.56 -4.23 1.76
C ILE A 78 -14.98 -4.76 2.02
N LEU A 79 -15.22 -5.33 3.20
CA LEU A 79 -16.54 -5.86 3.54
C LEU A 79 -17.59 -4.76 3.78
N LEU A 80 -17.15 -3.62 4.30
CA LEU A 80 -18.03 -2.50 4.67
C LEU A 80 -18.20 -1.46 3.57
N THR A 81 -17.32 -1.43 2.56
CA THR A 81 -17.29 -0.36 1.55
C THR A 81 -17.03 -0.87 0.13
N ASN A 82 -16.82 0.07 -0.79
CA ASN A 82 -16.50 -0.21 -2.18
C ASN A 82 -14.98 -0.35 -2.41
N PRO A 83 -14.56 -1.09 -3.46
CA PRO A 83 -13.15 -1.25 -3.80
C PRO A 83 -12.36 0.06 -3.96
N LEU A 84 -13.02 1.13 -4.45
CA LEU A 84 -12.40 2.45 -4.59
C LEU A 84 -12.01 3.05 -3.24
N THR A 85 -12.94 3.03 -2.27
CA THR A 85 -12.73 3.57 -0.93
C THR A 85 -11.58 2.84 -0.23
N VAL A 86 -11.52 1.52 -0.33
CA VAL A 86 -10.43 0.71 0.23
C VAL A 86 -9.09 1.04 -0.40
N SER A 87 -9.05 1.18 -1.73
CA SER A 87 -7.82 1.51 -2.44
C SER A 87 -7.25 2.87 -1.97
N ILE A 88 -8.14 3.83 -1.70
CA ILE A 88 -7.77 5.14 -1.16
C ILE A 88 -7.27 5.01 0.29
N ILE A 89 -8.00 4.28 1.15
CA ILE A 89 -7.60 4.05 2.56
C ILE A 89 -6.20 3.41 2.62
N SER A 90 -5.96 2.38 1.81
CA SER A 90 -4.66 1.69 1.76
C SER A 90 -3.54 2.61 1.25
N ALA A 91 -3.80 3.41 0.22
CA ALA A 91 -2.84 4.39 -0.27
C ALA A 91 -2.49 5.44 0.79
N ILE A 92 -3.48 5.98 1.50
CA ILE A 92 -3.26 6.95 2.58
C ILE A 92 -2.44 6.32 3.71
N GLY A 93 -2.80 5.10 4.13
CA GLY A 93 -2.07 4.37 5.15
C GLY A 93 -0.60 4.17 4.81
N MET A 94 -0.29 3.82 3.55
CA MET A 94 1.08 3.64 3.09
C MET A 94 1.85 4.97 2.98
N ILE A 95 1.22 6.05 2.53
CA ILE A 95 1.84 7.38 2.40
C ILE A 95 2.15 7.99 3.77
N LEU A 96 1.24 7.86 4.73
CA LEU A 96 1.37 8.42 6.08
C LEU A 96 2.09 7.49 7.06
N ARG A 97 2.56 6.33 6.58
CA ARG A 97 3.24 5.35 7.41
C ARG A 97 4.50 5.93 8.05
N CYS A 98 4.57 5.84 9.38
CA CYS A 98 5.79 6.09 10.14
C CYS A 98 6.19 4.79 10.84
N PRO A 99 7.03 3.94 10.25
CA PRO A 99 7.35 2.66 10.85
C PRO A 99 8.17 2.86 12.13
N TYR A 100 7.64 2.39 13.26
CA TYR A 100 8.36 2.30 14.52
C TYR A 100 8.67 0.82 14.76
N VAL A 101 9.96 0.44 14.64
CA VAL A 101 10.46 -0.92 14.83
C VAL A 101 11.09 -1.09 16.20
#